data_AF-A0AAN9M0S3-F1
#
_entry.id   AF-A0AAN9M0S3-F1
#
_cell.length_a   1.000
_cell.length_b   1.000
_cell.length_c   1.000
_cell.angle_alpha   90.00
_cell.angle_beta   90.00
_cell.angle_gamma   90.00
#
_symmetry.space_group_name_H-M   'P 1'
#
loop_
_entity.id
_entity.type
_entity.pdbx_description
1 polymer ?
#
loop_
_entity_poly.entity_id
_entity_poly.type
_entity_poly.pdbx_seq_one_letter_code
_entity_poly.pdbx_strand_id
1 'polypeptide(L)'
;MADVVQYKLERMLDELDGLEQHGLFSRREIAEIVKQRRKFEYRLQRPCPLKHDFLAYVQYETQLGALRRLRKKSVAHQLKKQGNKKLNKSKSDFARLIRIMDIYELR
;
A
#
# COMPACT_ATOMS: atom_id res chain seq x y z
N MET A 1 -4.77 13.44 17.48
CA MET A 1 -4.01 13.34 16.20
C MET A 1 -3.42 11.95 16.01
N ALA A 2 -2.77 11.37 17.02
CA ALA A 2 -2.21 10.02 16.95
C ALA A 2 -3.29 8.94 16.73
N ASP A 3 -4.46 9.06 17.37
CA ASP A 3 -5.51 8.04 17.30
C ASP A 3 -6.11 7.87 15.90
N VAL A 4 -6.28 8.98 15.17
CA VAL A 4 -6.77 8.95 13.77
C VAL A 4 -5.76 8.27 12.84
N VAL A 5 -4.46 8.56 13.04
CA VAL A 5 -3.38 7.95 12.26
C VAL A 5 -3.28 6.45 12.58
N GLN A 6 -3.40 6.08 13.86
CA GLN A 6 -3.36 4.69 14.31
C GLN A 6 -4.52 3.88 13.73
N TYR A 7 -5.75 4.42 13.81
CA TYR A 7 -6.95 3.80 13.24
C TYR A 7 -6.80 3.57 11.72
N LYS A 8 -6.27 4.56 10.98
CA LYS A 8 -6.00 4.40 9.55
C LYS A 8 -4.98 3.30 9.28
N LEU A 9 -3.91 3.21 10.07
CA LEU A 9 -2.90 2.17 9.92
C LEU A 9 -3.45 0.77 10.22
N GLU A 10 -4.31 0.63 11.22
CA GLU A 10 -4.96 -0.64 11.56
C GLU A 10 -5.83 -1.16 10.42
N ARG A 11 -6.58 -0.28 9.75
CA ARG A 11 -7.35 -0.66 8.54
C ARG A 11 -6.48 -1.17 7.40
N MET A 12 -5.19 -0.84 7.37
CA MET A 12 -4.25 -1.30 6.33
C MET A 12 -3.60 -2.66 6.65
N LEU A 13 -3.75 -3.19 7.86
CA LEU A 13 -3.10 -4.45 8.27
C LEU A 13 -3.55 -5.62 7.41
N ASP A 14 -4.85 -5.76 7.17
CA ASP A 14 -5.43 -6.78 6.29
C ASP A 14 -4.78 -6.81 4.90
N GLU A 15 -4.44 -5.64 4.36
CA GLU A 15 -3.83 -5.52 3.03
C GLU A 15 -2.38 -5.98 3.04
N LEU A 16 -1.63 -5.62 4.09
CA LEU A 16 -0.22 -5.93 4.26
C LEU A 16 -0.02 -7.43 4.54
N ASP A 17 -0.88 -8.03 5.35
CA ASP A 17 -0.90 -9.47 5.58
C ASP A 17 -1.17 -10.23 4.27
N GLY A 18 -2.10 -9.72 3.44
CA GLY A 18 -2.33 -10.27 2.11
C GLY A 18 -1.10 -10.18 1.19
N LEU A 19 -0.30 -9.12 1.30
CA LEU A 19 0.93 -8.98 0.52
C LEU A 19 2.02 -9.97 0.95
N GLU A 20 2.11 -10.27 2.25
CA GLU A 20 3.00 -11.28 2.80
C GLU A 20 2.57 -12.69 2.37
N GLN A 21 1.28 -13.02 2.52
CA GLN A 21 0.72 -14.33 2.18
C GLN A 21 0.91 -14.67 0.69
N HIS A 22 0.85 -13.68 -0.19
CA HIS A 22 1.11 -13.87 -1.63
C HIS A 22 2.61 -13.87 -1.99
N GLY A 23 3.51 -13.74 -1.02
CA GLY A 23 4.96 -13.71 -1.24
C GLY A 23 5.43 -12.54 -2.10
N LEU A 24 4.66 -11.44 -2.15
CA LEU A 24 4.99 -10.28 -2.98
C LEU A 24 6.00 -9.35 -2.28
N PHE A 25 5.98 -9.32 -0.95
CA PHE A 25 6.86 -8.50 -0.13
C PHE A 25 7.34 -9.30 1.08
N SER A 26 8.56 -9.00 1.53
CA SER A 26 9.10 -9.52 2.79
C SER A 26 8.61 -8.70 3.99
N ARG A 27 8.56 -9.29 5.19
CA ARG A 27 8.24 -8.58 6.44
C ARG A 27 9.07 -7.32 6.65
N ARG A 28 10.34 -7.33 6.24
CA ARG A 28 11.23 -6.16 6.35
C ARG A 28 10.76 -5.00 5.47
N GLU A 29 10.40 -5.31 4.23
CA GLU A 29 9.87 -4.31 3.27
C GLU A 29 8.50 -3.79 3.72
N ILE A 30 7.65 -4.67 4.26
CA ILE A 30 6.35 -4.30 4.83
C ILE A 30 6.54 -3.31 5.98
N ALA A 31 7.48 -3.57 6.89
CA ALA A 31 7.80 -2.65 7.99
C ALA A 31 8.26 -1.28 7.48
N GLU A 32 9.06 -1.24 6.41
CA GLU A 32 9.45 0.02 5.76
C GLU A 32 8.26 0.76 5.13
N ILE A 33 7.37 0.04 4.45
CA ILE A 33 6.15 0.62 3.87
C ILE A 33 5.29 1.23 4.96
N VAL A 34 5.05 0.51 6.07
CA VAL A 34 4.29 1.01 7.22
C VAL A 34 4.94 2.26 7.80
N LYS A 35 6.26 2.26 7.95
CA LYS A 35 7.02 3.41 8.46
C LYS A 35 6.85 4.64 7.55
N GLN A 36 6.90 4.47 6.24
CA GLN A 36 6.72 5.58 5.30
C GLN A 36 5.28 6.07 5.27
N ARG A 37 4.29 5.18 5.23
CA ARG A 37 2.86 5.54 5.29
C ARG A 37 2.53 6.31 6.57
N ARG A 38 3.02 5.84 7.72
CA ARG A 38 2.87 6.56 9.00
C ARG A 38 3.40 7.99 8.90
N LYS A 39 4.57 8.19 8.29
CA LYS A 39 5.14 9.54 8.10
C LYS A 39 4.25 10.42 7.22
N PHE A 40 3.67 9.90 6.15
CA PHE A 40 2.73 10.65 5.30
C PHE A 40 1.45 11.00 6.06
N GLU A 41 0.82 10.05 6.75
CA GLU A 41 -0.40 10.32 7.54
C GLU A 41 -0.16 11.41 8.60
N TYR A 42 0.98 11.39 9.29
CA TYR A 42 1.36 12.46 10.23
C TYR A 42 1.58 13.81 9.56
N ARG A 43 1.99 13.87 8.29
CA ARG A 43 2.14 15.12 7.54
C ARG A 43 0.78 15.66 7.08
N LEU A 44 -0.10 14.79 6.59
CA LEU A 44 -1.44 15.16 6.14
C LEU A 44 -2.34 15.62 7.31
N GLN A 45 -2.17 15.05 8.50
CA GLN A 45 -2.98 15.42 9.68
C GLN A 45 -2.53 16.75 10.34
N ARG A 46 -1.48 17.42 9.83
CA ARG A 46 -0.99 18.68 10.41
C ARG A 46 -2.04 19.80 10.26
N PRO A 47 -2.08 20.79 11.17
CA PRO A 47 -3.05 21.90 11.10
C PRO A 47 -3.00 22.69 9.78
N CYS A 48 -1.84 22.76 9.12
CA CYS A 48 -1.66 23.42 7.83
C CYS A 48 -1.04 22.43 6.83
N PRO A 49 -1.85 21.55 6.20
CA PRO A 49 -1.32 20.56 5.28
C PRO A 49 -0.99 21.21 3.93
N LEU A 50 0.21 20.92 3.42
CA LEU A 50 0.67 21.48 2.14
C LEU A 50 0.17 20.59 1.00
N LYS A 51 -0.31 21.21 -0.09
CA LYS A 51 -0.70 20.48 -1.32
C LYS A 51 0.41 19.54 -1.84
N HIS A 52 1.66 19.93 -1.63
CA HIS A 52 2.83 19.13 -1.98
C HIS A 52 2.88 17.78 -1.24
N ASP A 53 2.48 17.73 0.04
CA ASP A 53 2.51 16.48 0.82
C ASP A 53 1.50 15.46 0.29
N PHE A 54 0.33 15.91 -0.14
CA PHE A 54 -0.67 15.06 -0.81
C PHE A 54 -0.13 14.51 -2.13
N LEU A 55 0.49 15.36 -2.95
CA LEU A 55 1.09 14.94 -4.22
C LEU A 55 2.21 13.92 -3.99
N ALA A 56 3.08 14.16 -3.01
CA ALA A 56 4.15 13.22 -2.65
C ALA A 56 3.60 11.87 -2.19
N TYR A 57 2.49 11.86 -1.43
CA TYR A 57 1.87 10.61 -1.00
C TYR A 57 1.23 9.83 -2.16
N VAL A 58 0.52 10.53 -3.05
CA VAL A 58 -0.06 9.90 -4.27
C VAL A 58 1.04 9.32 -5.17
N GLN A 59 2.16 10.05 -5.33
CA GLN A 59 3.31 9.57 -6.09
C GLN A 59 3.91 8.30 -5.46
N TYR A 60 4.11 8.30 -4.14
CA TYR A 60 4.60 7.13 -3.41
C TYR A 60 3.68 5.91 -3.60
N GLU A 61 2.37 6.08 -3.44
CA GLU A 61 1.41 4.99 -3.62
C GLU A 61 1.32 4.50 -5.08
N THR A 62 1.55 5.38 -6.04
CA THR A 62 1.63 5.02 -7.45
C THR A 62 2.86 4.16 -7.73
N GLN A 63 4.02 4.54 -7.21
CA GLN A 63 5.27 3.79 -7.34
C GLN A 63 5.17 2.42 -6.65
N LEU A 64 4.61 2.37 -5.44
CA LEU A 64 4.38 1.12 -4.72
C LEU A 64 3.44 0.18 -5.48
N GLY A 65 2.38 0.73 -6.08
CA GLY A 65 1.47 -0.01 -6.95
C GLY A 65 2.15 -0.59 -8.19
N ALA A 66 3.06 0.18 -8.82
CA ALA A 66 3.83 -0.28 -9.97
C ALA A 66 4.76 -1.44 -9.59
N LEU A 67 5.50 -1.30 -8.47
CA LEU A 67 6.37 -2.35 -7.94
C LEU A 67 5.60 -3.63 -7.65
N ARG A 68 4.43 -3.53 -6.99
CA ARG A 68 3.57 -4.69 -6.72
C ARG A 68 3.13 -5.38 -8.01
N ARG A 69 2.72 -4.62 -9.02
CA ARG A 69 2.31 -5.17 -10.33
C ARG A 69 3.45 -5.92 -11.00
N LEU A 70 4.67 -5.37 -10.95
CA LEU A 70 5.86 -6.01 -11.51
C LEU A 70 6.16 -7.34 -10.80
N ARG A 71 6.17 -7.35 -9.46
CA ARG A 71 6.41 -8.56 -8.66
C ARG A 71 5.33 -9.60 -8.86
N LYS A 72 4.06 -9.19 -8.90
CA LYS A 72 2.93 -10.09 -9.20
C LYS A 72 3.07 -10.77 -10.56
N LYS A 73 3.54 -10.06 -11.58
CA LYS A 73 3.85 -10.65 -12.90
C LYS A 73 4.99 -11.68 -12.81
N SER A 74 6.07 -11.35 -12.10
CA SER A 74 7.21 -12.27 -11.90
C SER A 74 6.80 -13.55 -11.17
N VAL A 75 6.10 -13.42 -10.05
CA VAL A 75 5.57 -14.55 -9.27
C VAL A 75 4.60 -15.38 -10.11
N ALA A 76 3.68 -14.75 -10.85
CA ALA A 76 2.77 -15.46 -11.74
C ALA A 76 3.50 -16.24 -12.85
N HIS A 77 4.63 -15.72 -13.36
CA HIS A 77 5.46 -16.42 -14.34
C HIS A 77 6.13 -17.65 -13.72
N GLN A 78 6.67 -17.54 -12.50
CA GLN A 78 7.27 -18.66 -11.77
C GLN A 78 6.24 -19.76 -11.47
N LEU A 79 5.04 -19.39 -11.02
CA LEU A 79 3.95 -20.33 -10.74
C LEU A 79 3.45 -21.05 -12.00
N LYS A 80 3.35 -20.34 -13.13
CA LYS A 80 3.02 -20.96 -14.43
C LYS A 80 4.05 -22.01 -14.83
N LYS A 81 5.35 -21.73 -14.61
CA LYS A 81 6.43 -22.68 -14.89
C LYS A 81 6.34 -23.94 -14.01
N GLN A 82 5.82 -23.81 -12.80
CA GLN A 82 5.60 -24.90 -11.84
C GLN A 82 4.25 -25.62 -12.04
N GLY A 83 3.47 -25.30 -13.08
CA GLY A 83 2.20 -25.95 -13.39
C GLY A 83 1.03 -25.58 -12.47
N ASN A 84 1.19 -24.56 -11.60
CA ASN A 84 0.23 -24.24 -10.54
C ASN A 84 -0.77 -23.13 -10.93
N LYS A 85 -1.98 -23.20 -10.36
CA LYS A 85 -3.18 -22.41 -10.72
C LYS A 85 -2.98 -20.88 -10.58
N LYS A 86 -3.75 -20.11 -11.37
CA LYS A 86 -3.73 -18.63 -11.45
C LYS A 86 -3.72 -17.95 -10.07
N LEU A 87 -2.92 -16.87 -9.92
CA LEU A 87 -2.94 -16.02 -8.73
C LEU A 87 -4.32 -15.34 -8.58
N ASN A 88 -4.99 -15.56 -7.45
CA ASN A 88 -6.30 -14.97 -7.18
C ASN A 88 -6.22 -13.44 -7.03
N LYS A 89 -7.33 -12.75 -7.33
CA LYS A 89 -7.49 -11.32 -7.02
C LYS A 89 -7.61 -11.16 -5.51
N SER A 90 -6.88 -10.22 -4.92
CA SER A 90 -6.82 -10.01 -3.47
C SER A 90 -7.31 -8.61 -3.11
N LYS A 91 -7.73 -8.37 -1.85
CA LYS A 91 -8.09 -7.03 -1.34
C LYS A 91 -6.99 -6.02 -1.61
N SER A 92 -5.73 -6.48 -1.59
CA SER A 92 -4.54 -5.70 -1.96
C SER A 92 -4.64 -5.10 -3.37
N ASP A 93 -5.40 -5.67 -4.31
CA ASP A 93 -5.51 -5.12 -5.66
C ASP A 93 -6.18 -3.74 -5.70
N PHE A 94 -7.23 -3.54 -4.88
CA PHE A 94 -8.05 -2.33 -4.80
C PHE A 94 -7.54 -1.32 -3.78
N ALA A 95 -6.83 -1.81 -2.76
CA ALA A 95 -6.17 -1.08 -1.69
C ALA A 95 -5.50 0.25 -2.07
N ARG A 96 -4.86 0.32 -3.25
CA ARG A 96 -4.20 1.53 -3.73
C ARG A 96 -5.20 2.62 -4.14
N LEU A 97 -6.26 2.22 -4.86
CA LEU A 97 -7.26 3.15 -5.37
C LEU A 97 -8.07 3.74 -4.23
N ILE A 98 -8.47 2.90 -3.27
CA ILE A 98 -9.16 3.33 -2.05
C ILE A 98 -8.32 4.39 -1.33
N ARG A 99 -7.02 4.13 -1.12
CA ARG A 99 -6.14 5.12 -0.47
C ARG A 99 -5.96 6.41 -1.24
N ILE A 100 -5.79 6.34 -2.56
CA ILE A 100 -5.71 7.56 -3.37
C ILE A 100 -7.01 8.36 -3.25
N MET A 101 -8.17 7.69 -3.25
CA MET A 101 -9.47 8.31 -3.05
C MET A 101 -9.59 8.96 -1.67
N ASP A 102 -9.21 8.24 -0.60
CA ASP A 102 -9.18 8.79 0.77
C ASP A 102 -8.30 10.05 0.86
N ILE A 103 -7.16 10.08 0.16
CA ILE A 103 -6.26 11.25 0.10
C ILE A 103 -6.93 12.44 -0.60
N TYR A 104 -7.76 12.20 -1.63
CA TYR A 104 -8.51 13.25 -2.32
C TYR A 104 -9.74 13.72 -1.54
N GLU A 105 -10.42 12.84 -0.79
CA GLU A 105 -11.59 13.16 0.03
C GLU A 105 -11.23 13.94 1.31
N LEU A 106 -9.98 13.87 1.75
CA LEU A 106 -9.45 14.68 2.87
C LEU A 106 -9.26 16.17 2.53
N ARG A 107 -9.61 16.61 1.32
CA ARG A 107 -9.42 17.97 0.82
C ARG A 107 -10.65 18.86 1.00
#